data_AF-A0A6G9SRT9-F1
#
_entry.id   AF-A0A6G9SRT9-F1
#
_cell.length_a   1.000
_cell.length_b   1.000
_cell.length_c   1.000
_cell.angle_alpha   90.00
_cell.angle_beta   90.00
_cell.angle_gamma   90.00
#
_symmetry.space_group_name_H-M   'P 1'
#
loop_
_entity.id
_entity.type
_entity.pdbx_description
1 polymer ?
#
loop_
_entity_poly.entity_id
_entity_poly.type
_entity_poly.pdbx_seq_one_letter_code
_entity_poly.pdbx_strand_id
1 'polypeptide(L)'
;MIFDLYKLGKEIAKDANHLFGHSGKDDLGEKILCDSHNQKWKVKVRCSDKRGRYLKIYSYPDGKKKLRASADQYKYYLRITSDEWELLYQAVAGQNNSRVRAVLDRLVGI
;
A
#
# COMPACT_ATOMS: atom_id res chain seq x y z
N MET A 1 -1.63 15.78 -29.76
CA MET A 1 -0.50 15.17 -29.00
C MET A 1 -0.93 14.84 -27.57
N ILE A 2 -1.82 13.87 -27.38
CA ILE A 2 -2.22 13.37 -26.04
C ILE A 2 -1.87 11.87 -25.88
N PHE A 3 -1.77 11.14 -27.01
CA PHE A 3 -1.41 9.73 -27.01
C PHE A 3 0.04 9.43 -26.57
N ASP A 4 0.98 10.37 -26.75
CA ASP A 4 2.39 10.16 -26.39
C ASP A 4 2.66 10.28 -24.88
N LEU A 5 1.93 11.15 -24.16
CA LEU A 5 2.03 11.26 -22.70
C LEU A 5 1.56 9.98 -21.99
N TYR A 6 0.54 9.32 -22.55
CA TYR A 6 0.03 8.05 -22.01
C TYR A 6 1.01 6.89 -22.26
N LYS A 7 1.73 6.91 -23.38
CA LYS A 7 2.81 5.95 -23.68
C LYS A 7 4.01 6.18 -22.76
N LEU A 8 4.43 7.43 -22.61
CA LEU A 8 5.59 7.79 -21.80
C LEU A 8 5.39 7.46 -20.31
N GLY A 9 4.20 7.76 -19.76
CA GLY A 9 3.87 7.38 -18.38
C GLY A 9 3.84 5.86 -18.16
N LYS A 10 3.43 5.10 -19.18
CA LYS A 10 3.38 3.63 -19.14
C LYS A 10 4.76 2.98 -19.30
N GLU A 11 5.67 3.63 -20.01
CA GLU A 11 7.08 3.22 -20.14
C GLU A 11 7.86 3.50 -18.86
N ILE A 12 7.69 4.68 -18.24
CA ILE A 12 8.29 5.01 -16.94
C ILE A 12 7.79 4.05 -15.84
N ALA A 13 6.49 3.72 -15.85
CA ALA A 13 5.92 2.74 -14.93
C ALA A 13 6.41 1.31 -15.19
N LYS A 14 6.75 0.95 -16.43
CA LYS A 14 7.31 -0.36 -16.76
C LYS A 14 8.76 -0.49 -16.32
N ASP A 15 9.57 0.55 -16.47
CA ASP A 15 10.98 0.52 -16.04
C ASP A 15 11.11 0.48 -14.51
N ALA A 16 10.23 1.18 -13.78
CA ALA A 16 10.16 1.04 -12.32
C ALA A 16 9.76 -0.39 -11.90
N ASN A 17 8.82 -1.02 -12.61
CA ASN A 17 8.42 -2.40 -12.35
C ASN A 17 9.54 -3.43 -12.62
N HIS A 18 10.51 -3.11 -13.48
CA HIS A 18 11.64 -3.99 -13.77
C HIS A 18 12.74 -3.92 -12.69
N LEU A 19 12.85 -2.80 -11.96
CA LEU A 19 13.83 -2.61 -10.88
C LEU A 19 13.42 -3.28 -9.55
N PHE A 20 12.13 -3.55 -9.34
CA PHE A 20 11.62 -4.21 -8.13
C PHE A 20 11.07 -5.61 -8.47
N GLY A 21 12.00 -6.51 -8.79
CA GLY A 21 11.72 -7.89 -9.14
C GLY A 21 10.76 -8.61 -8.19
N HIS A 22 9.87 -9.42 -8.79
CA HIS A 22 8.95 -10.39 -8.18
C HIS A 22 7.58 -9.95 -7.68
N SER A 23 7.03 -8.82 -8.10
CA SER A 23 5.68 -8.46 -7.69
C SER A 23 4.72 -8.41 -8.88
N GLY A 24 3.72 -9.30 -8.86
CA GLY A 24 2.68 -9.35 -9.88
C GLY A 24 2.03 -7.98 -10.06
N LYS A 25 1.45 -7.75 -11.25
CA LYS A 25 0.87 -6.50 -11.80
C LYS A 25 0.03 -5.60 -10.86
N ASP A 26 -0.22 -6.04 -9.64
CA ASP A 26 -1.03 -5.42 -8.62
C ASP A 26 -0.23 -4.79 -7.45
N ASP A 27 1.09 -4.95 -7.39
CA ASP A 27 1.91 -4.42 -6.27
C ASP A 27 2.43 -3.01 -6.60
N LEU A 28 2.17 -2.07 -5.70
CA LEU A 28 2.57 -0.67 -5.86
C LEU A 28 3.72 -0.27 -4.93
N GLY A 29 4.13 -1.18 -4.05
CA GLY A 29 5.29 -1.03 -3.17
C GLY A 29 5.02 -1.47 -1.74
N GLU A 30 6.08 -1.45 -0.93
CA GLU A 30 6.02 -1.82 0.48
C GLU A 30 6.96 -0.98 1.34
N LYS A 31 6.58 -0.76 2.61
CA LYS A 31 7.39 -0.05 3.60
C LYS A 31 7.17 -0.62 4.99
N ILE A 32 8.21 -0.55 5.82
CA ILE A 32 8.11 -0.83 7.26
C ILE A 32 7.68 0.46 7.95
N LEU A 33 6.54 0.43 8.64
CA LEU A 33 5.99 1.52 9.42
C LEU A 33 5.94 1.13 10.90
N CYS A 34 5.98 2.11 11.79
CA CYS A 34 5.84 1.89 13.23
C CYS A 34 4.49 2.41 13.70
N ASP A 35 3.83 1.65 14.58
CA ASP A 35 2.65 2.10 15.30
C ASP A 35 2.99 3.03 16.49
N SER A 36 1.99 3.46 17.26
CA SER A 36 2.17 4.26 18.49
C SER A 36 2.99 3.57 19.58
N HIS A 37 3.01 2.24 19.62
CA HIS A 37 3.82 1.43 20.54
C HIS A 37 5.22 1.10 20.00
N ASN A 38 5.64 1.71 18.89
CA ASN A 38 6.91 1.43 18.19
C ASN A 38 7.04 -0.04 17.70
N GLN A 39 5.94 -0.78 17.61
CA GLN A 39 5.92 -2.08 16.95
C GLN A 39 5.91 -1.88 15.43
N LYS A 40 6.74 -2.68 14.75
CA LYS A 40 6.99 -2.58 13.31
C LYS A 40 5.99 -3.41 12.53
N TRP A 41 5.47 -2.81 11.46
CA TRP A 41 4.53 -3.42 10.53
C TRP A 41 5.02 -3.26 9.11
N LYS A 42 5.07 -4.36 8.37
CA LYS A 42 5.32 -4.34 6.92
C LYS A 42 3.99 -4.09 6.21
N VAL A 43 3.86 -2.91 5.61
CA VAL A 43 2.68 -2.52 4.83
C VAL A 43 2.99 -2.66 3.36
N LYS A 44 2.17 -3.43 2.64
CA LYS A 44 2.21 -3.56 1.18
C LYS A 44 0.98 -2.92 0.58
N VAL A 45 1.17 -2.01 -0.36
CA VAL A 45 0.11 -1.26 -1.04
C VAL A 45 -0.17 -1.89 -2.41
N ARG A 46 -1.44 -2.15 -2.71
CA ARG A 46 -1.83 -2.88 -3.92
C ARG A 46 -3.06 -2.27 -4.59
N CYS A 47 -3.12 -2.44 -5.91
CA CYS A 47 -4.29 -2.11 -6.72
C CYS A 47 -4.49 -3.21 -7.76
N SER A 48 -5.69 -3.80 -7.87
CA SER A 48 -5.99 -4.80 -8.90
C SER A 48 -7.42 -4.72 -9.40
N ASP A 49 -7.66 -5.15 -10.64
CA ASP A 49 -8.99 -5.12 -11.26
C ASP A 49 -10.04 -5.91 -10.45
N LYS A 50 -9.61 -6.96 -9.74
CA LYS A 50 -10.52 -7.84 -8.98
C LYS A 50 -10.79 -7.35 -7.56
N ARG A 51 -9.83 -6.66 -6.93
CA ARG A 51 -9.89 -6.30 -5.50
C ARG A 51 -9.86 -4.80 -5.24
N GLY A 52 -9.77 -4.01 -6.30
CA GLY A 52 -9.54 -2.57 -6.24
C GLY A 52 -8.25 -2.25 -5.50
N ARG A 53 -8.28 -1.17 -4.75
CA ARG A 53 -7.26 -0.64 -3.85
C ARG A 53 -7.33 -1.34 -2.50
N TYR A 54 -6.26 -2.02 -2.16
CA TYR A 54 -6.18 -2.76 -0.90
C TYR A 54 -4.76 -2.79 -0.33
N LEU A 55 -4.67 -3.18 0.93
CA LEU A 55 -3.45 -3.27 1.70
C LEU A 55 -3.26 -4.70 2.22
N LYS A 56 -1.99 -5.09 2.36
CA LYS A 56 -1.60 -6.24 3.19
C LYS A 56 -0.65 -5.74 4.26
N ILE A 57 -1.00 -5.97 5.52
CA ILE A 57 -0.26 -5.49 6.69
C ILE A 57 0.19 -6.73 7.46
N TYR A 58 1.48 -6.78 7.79
CA TYR A 58 2.09 -7.90 8.50
C TYR A 58 2.87 -7.39 9.70
N SER A 59 2.83 -8.08 10.83
CA SER A 59 3.81 -7.83 11.89
C SER A 59 5.21 -8.08 11.35
N TYR A 60 6.17 -7.27 11.78
CA TYR A 60 7.56 -7.39 11.37
C TYR A 60 8.46 -7.54 12.61
N PRO A 61 9.46 -8.43 12.59
CA PRO A 61 9.90 -9.27 11.46
C PRO A 61 9.16 -10.61 11.32
N ASP A 62 8.41 -11.04 12.34
CA ASP A 62 7.91 -12.41 12.44
C ASP A 62 6.77 -12.78 11.48
N GLY A 63 6.06 -11.80 10.91
CA GLY A 63 4.99 -12.02 9.94
C GLY A 63 3.74 -12.73 10.50
N LYS A 64 3.69 -12.98 11.81
CA LYS A 64 2.65 -13.82 12.44
C LYS A 64 1.27 -13.17 12.41
N LYS A 65 1.20 -11.87 12.69
CA LYS A 65 -0.05 -11.12 12.57
C LYS A 65 -0.19 -10.62 11.14
N LYS A 66 -1.36 -10.83 10.56
CA LYS A 66 -1.66 -10.45 9.19
C LYS A 66 -3.05 -9.86 9.09
N LEU A 67 -3.13 -8.68 8.49
CA LEU A 67 -4.36 -7.95 8.29
C LEU A 67 -4.47 -7.55 6.81
N ARG A 68 -5.71 -7.35 6.36
CA ARG A 68 -6.00 -6.88 5.02
C ARG A 68 -7.07 -5.80 5.11
N ALA A 69 -6.85 -4.71 4.38
CA ALA A 69 -7.76 -3.59 4.32
C ALA A 69 -8.07 -3.23 2.87
N SER A 70 -9.25 -2.71 2.57
CA SER A 70 -9.67 -2.36 1.22
C SER A 70 -10.46 -1.04 1.21
N ALA A 71 -10.13 -0.18 0.25
CA ALA A 71 -10.85 1.07 0.00
C ALA A 71 -12.10 0.84 -0.87
N ASP A 72 -12.06 -0.17 -1.75
CA ASP A 72 -13.14 -0.51 -2.67
C ASP A 72 -14.03 -1.65 -2.13
N GLN A 73 -13.99 -1.86 -0.81
CA GLN A 73 -14.82 -2.83 -0.08
C GLN A 73 -14.76 -4.27 -0.65
N TYR A 74 -13.63 -4.95 -0.41
CA TYR A 74 -13.48 -6.37 -0.73
C TYR A 74 -13.86 -7.30 0.43
N LYS A 75 -14.43 -8.47 0.12
CA LYS A 75 -14.96 -9.44 1.10
C LYS A 75 -13.93 -9.78 2.20
N TYR A 76 -14.38 -9.75 3.46
CA TYR A 76 -13.61 -10.05 4.69
C TYR A 76 -12.44 -9.10 5.02
N TYR A 77 -12.27 -8.00 4.28
CA TYR A 77 -11.18 -7.06 4.54
C TYR A 77 -11.70 -5.93 5.44
N LEU A 78 -10.81 -5.37 6.27
CA LEU A 78 -11.09 -4.14 7.00
C LEU A 78 -11.39 -3.02 6.01
N ARG A 79 -12.39 -2.20 6.31
CA ARG A 79 -12.74 -1.06 5.47
C ARG A 79 -11.78 0.10 5.76
N ILE A 80 -11.24 0.70 4.71
CA ILE A 80 -10.53 1.98 4.75
C ILE A 80 -11.16 2.93 3.74
N THR A 81 -10.85 4.22 3.85
CA THR A 81 -11.22 5.19 2.82
C THR A 81 -10.20 5.18 1.67
N SER A 82 -10.57 5.81 0.55
CA SER A 82 -9.64 6.04 -0.57
C SER A 82 -8.46 6.90 -0.12
N ASP A 83 -8.73 7.94 0.67
CA ASP A 83 -7.71 8.86 1.19
C ASP A 83 -6.71 8.13 2.11
N GLU A 84 -7.19 7.20 2.94
CA GLU A 84 -6.32 6.41 3.83
C GLU A 84 -5.42 5.45 3.05
N TRP A 85 -5.95 4.88 1.97
CA TRP A 85 -5.15 4.08 1.06
C TRP A 85 -4.09 4.93 0.37
N GLU A 86 -4.45 6.13 -0.10
CA GLU A 86 -3.53 7.06 -0.77
C GLU A 86 -2.45 7.58 0.18
N LEU A 87 -2.80 7.88 1.43
CA LEU A 87 -1.82 8.25 2.47
C LEU A 87 -0.76 7.17 2.65
N LEU A 88 -1.16 5.89 2.66
CA LEU A 88 -0.23 4.77 2.79
C LEU A 88 0.56 4.51 1.50
N TYR A 89 -0.03 4.76 0.33
CA TYR A 89 0.66 4.73 -0.96
C TYR A 89 1.78 5.79 -1.02
N GLN A 90 1.47 7.03 -0.66
CA GLN A 90 2.45 8.13 -0.56
C GLN A 90 3.54 7.81 0.48
N ALA A 91 3.17 7.22 1.61
CA ALA A 91 4.11 6.79 2.64
C ALA A 91 5.13 5.77 2.10
N VAL A 92 4.65 4.78 1.34
CA VAL A 92 5.49 3.80 0.64
C VAL A 92 6.41 4.47 -0.38
N ALA A 93 5.93 5.49 -1.10
CA ALA A 93 6.73 6.28 -2.02
C ALA A 93 7.76 7.23 -1.34
N GLY A 94 7.85 7.19 0.00
CA GLY A 94 8.84 7.97 0.76
C GLY A 94 8.34 9.30 1.31
N GLN A 95 7.07 9.67 1.05
CA GLN A 95 6.51 10.90 1.58
C GLN A 95 6.09 10.72 3.05
N ASN A 96 6.50 11.63 3.92
CA ASN A 96 6.16 11.56 5.34
C ASN A 96 4.89 12.36 5.62
N ASN A 97 3.88 11.70 6.18
CA ASN A 97 2.65 12.34 6.64
C ASN A 97 2.30 11.82 8.05
N SER A 98 2.08 12.73 9.00
CA SER A 98 1.82 12.39 10.41
C SER A 98 0.55 11.54 10.58
N ARG A 99 -0.42 11.66 9.66
CA ARG A 99 -1.67 10.88 9.68
C ARG A 99 -1.46 9.39 9.41
N VAL A 100 -0.35 9.02 8.77
CA VAL A 100 -0.02 7.61 8.45
C VAL A 100 -0.01 6.75 9.71
N ARG A 101 0.55 7.28 10.80
CA ARG A 101 0.63 6.56 12.09
C ARG A 101 -0.77 6.31 12.66
N ALA A 102 -1.63 7.33 12.70
CA ALA A 102 -2.99 7.20 13.21
C ALA A 102 -3.83 6.20 12.38
N VAL A 103 -3.67 6.19 11.06
CA VAL A 103 -4.33 5.21 10.19
C VAL A 103 -3.82 3.80 10.48
N LEU A 104 -2.51 3.64 10.67
CA LEU A 104 -1.90 2.35 11.01
C LEU A 104 -2.40 1.84 12.36
N ASP A 105 -2.36 2.65 13.42
CA ASP A 105 -2.77 2.29 14.77
C ASP A 105 -4.19 1.73 14.79
N ARG A 106 -5.12 2.47 14.16
CA ARG A 106 -6.52 2.03 14.02
C ARG A 106 -6.64 0.70 13.27
N LEU A 107 -5.84 0.49 12.22
CA LEU A 107 -5.88 -0.76 11.44
C LEU A 107 -5.33 -1.96 12.20
N VAL A 108 -4.34 -1.75 13.08
CA VAL A 108 -3.74 -2.82 13.88
C VAL A 108 -4.40 -3.00 15.25
N GLY A 109 -5.38 -2.15 15.58
CA GLY A 109 -6.19 -2.25 16.79
C GLY A 109 -5.49 -1.73 18.04
N ILE A 110 -4.75 -0.63 17.90
CA ILE A 110 -4.14 0.13 19.00
C ILE A 110 -5.02 1.33 19.35
#